data_AF-A0A1M6NV40-F1
#
_entry.id   AF-A0A1M6NV40-F1
#
_cell.length_a   1.000
_cell.length_b   1.000
_cell.length_c   1.000
_cell.angle_alpha   90.00
_cell.angle_beta   90.00
_cell.angle_gamma   90.00
#
_symmetry.space_group_name_H-M   'P 1'
#
loop_
_entity.id
_entity.type
_entity.pdbx_description
1 polymer ?
#
loop_
_entity_poly.entity_id
_entity_poly.type
_entity_poly.pdbx_seq_one_letter_code
_entity_poly.pdbx_strand_id
1 'polypeptide(L)'
;MQKKFISHGCSYDVEFFETENSCMIRFYDSKNEEYGKSLHDLVIVEPSYGFLLVQYIGNDAVLGGVLNEKYFSKDMTENIIGFLNDNLPKCRNVYFPYHIDFVSVSDYDEYNGEY
;
A
#
# COMPACT_ATOMS: atom_id res chain seq x y z
N MET A 1 -6.48 -9.69 -2.96
CA MET A 1 -5.53 -10.81 -3.23
C MET A 1 -4.18 -10.48 -2.60
N GLN A 2 -3.59 -11.37 -1.81
CA GLN A 2 -2.28 -11.12 -1.18
C GLN A 2 -1.12 -11.51 -2.11
N LYS A 3 -0.12 -10.65 -2.21
CA LYS A 3 1.10 -10.80 -3.03
C LYS A 3 2.32 -10.33 -2.23
N LYS A 4 3.51 -10.61 -2.75
CA LYS A 4 4.77 -10.08 -2.22
C LYS A 4 5.39 -9.13 -3.24
N PHE A 5 5.71 -7.92 -2.79
CA PHE A 5 6.51 -6.96 -3.54
C PHE A 5 7.95 -7.01 -3.05
N ILE A 6 8.90 -7.13 -3.96
CA ILE A 6 10.34 -7.23 -3.65
C ILE A 6 11.08 -6.15 -4.43
N SER A 7 11.86 -5.34 -3.72
CA SER A 7 12.67 -4.29 -4.34
C SER A 7 13.87 -3.95 -3.46
N HIS A 8 15.05 -3.83 -4.06
CA HIS A 8 16.29 -3.42 -3.36
C HIS A 8 16.61 -4.21 -2.08
N GLY A 9 16.30 -5.51 -2.06
CA GLY A 9 16.50 -6.38 -0.88
C GLY A 9 15.42 -6.26 0.20
N CYS A 10 14.46 -5.36 0.04
CA CYS A 10 13.26 -5.27 0.88
C CYS A 10 12.14 -6.15 0.31
N SER A 11 11.28 -6.66 1.20
CA SER A 11 10.14 -7.51 0.86
C SER A 11 8.91 -7.09 1.68
N TYR A 12 7.80 -6.87 1.01
CA TYR A 12 6.57 -6.32 1.60
C TYR A 12 5.36 -7.17 1.21
N ASP A 13 4.43 -7.35 2.15
CA ASP A 13 3.09 -7.86 1.85
C ASP A 13 2.30 -6.79 1.10
N VAL A 14 1.58 -7.23 0.07
CA VAL A 14 0.72 -6.37 -0.73
C VAL A 14 -0.66 -6.96 -0.84
N GLU A 15 -1.67 -6.16 -0.57
CA GLU A 15 -3.06 -6.54 -0.73
C GLU A 15 -3.78 -5.62 -1.70
N PHE A 16 -4.49 -6.23 -2.63
CA PHE A 16 -5.30 -5.55 -3.64
C PHE A 16 -6.78 -5.63 -3.27
N PHE A 17 -7.43 -4.47 -3.24
CA PHE A 17 -8.85 -4.25 -3.05
C PHE A 17 -9.44 -3.67 -4.34
N GLU A 18 -9.91 -4.55 -5.21
CA GLU A 18 -10.44 -4.18 -6.52
C GLU A 18 -11.93 -3.84 -6.48
N THR A 19 -12.29 -2.81 -7.24
CA THR A 19 -13.67 -2.49 -7.61
C THR A 19 -13.77 -2.47 -9.14
N GLU A 20 -14.95 -2.13 -9.68
CA GLU A 20 -15.14 -2.01 -11.12
C GLU A 20 -14.16 -1.00 -11.76
N ASN A 21 -13.99 0.16 -11.11
CA ASN A 21 -13.31 1.33 -11.67
C ASN A 21 -12.07 1.76 -10.88
N SER A 22 -11.69 1.02 -9.84
CA SER A 22 -10.48 1.34 -9.08
C SER A 22 -9.86 0.09 -8.45
N CYS A 23 -8.61 0.23 -8.02
CA CYS A 23 -7.96 -0.74 -7.16
C CYS A 23 -7.16 0.00 -6.09
N MET A 24 -7.47 -0.24 -4.82
CA MET A 24 -6.61 0.19 -3.72
C MET A 24 -5.57 -0.89 -3.44
N ILE A 25 -4.33 -0.47 -3.23
CA ILE A 25 -3.18 -1.33 -2.97
C ILE A 25 -2.61 -0.93 -1.62
N ARG A 26 -2.59 -1.88 -0.68
CA ARG A 26 -2.02 -1.70 0.66
C ARG A 26 -0.70 -2.42 0.76
N PHE A 27 0.35 -1.73 1.21
CA PHE A 27 1.65 -2.33 1.53
C PHE A 27 1.81 -2.45 3.04
N TYR A 28 2.23 -3.61 3.53
CA TYR A 28 2.33 -3.89 4.96
C TYR A 28 3.31 -5.04 5.26
N ASP A 29 3.44 -5.41 6.53
CA ASP A 29 4.06 -6.67 6.97
C ASP A 29 3.02 -7.43 7.79
N SER A 30 2.66 -8.63 7.36
CA SER A 30 1.63 -9.42 8.03
C SER A 30 1.97 -9.75 9.48
N LYS A 31 3.27 -9.75 9.86
CA LYS A 31 3.71 -9.98 11.25
C LYS A 31 3.20 -8.90 12.20
N ASN A 32 2.96 -7.69 11.70
CA ASN A 32 2.42 -6.59 12.49
C ASN A 32 0.92 -6.72 12.73
N GLU A 33 0.24 -7.66 12.06
CA GLU A 33 -1.20 -7.88 12.16
C GLU A 33 -1.55 -9.16 12.94
N GLU A 34 -0.56 -9.84 13.52
CA GLU A 34 -0.74 -11.05 14.33
C GLU A 34 -1.20 -10.70 15.76
N TYR A 35 -2.42 -10.18 15.89
CA TYR A 35 -3.06 -9.95 17.18
C TYR A 35 -3.56 -11.29 17.74
N GLY A 36 -3.14 -11.66 18.95
CA GLY A 36 -3.60 -12.87 19.62
C GLY A 36 -5.13 -12.95 19.76
N LYS A 37 -5.66 -14.10 20.18
CA LYS A 37 -7.11 -14.41 20.15
C LYS A 37 -8.01 -13.45 20.97
N SER A 38 -7.45 -12.63 21.85
CA SER A 38 -8.23 -11.68 22.66
C SER A 38 -7.47 -10.38 22.83
N LEU A 39 -8.13 -9.26 22.54
CA LEU A 39 -7.64 -7.94 22.85
C LEU A 39 -7.71 -7.75 24.36
N HIS A 40 -6.56 -7.55 24.99
CA HIS A 40 -6.39 -7.25 26.41
C HIS A 40 -5.33 -6.15 26.51
N ASP A 41 -5.48 -5.25 27.48
CA ASP A 41 -4.59 -4.10 27.71
C ASP A 41 -4.53 -3.10 26.54
N LEU A 42 -3.59 -2.15 26.62
CA LEU A 42 -3.30 -1.15 25.61
C LEU A 42 -2.89 -1.82 24.29
N VAL A 43 -3.68 -1.61 23.23
CA VAL A 43 -3.40 -2.14 21.90
C VAL A 43 -2.73 -1.07 21.04
N ILE A 44 -1.42 -1.19 20.86
CA ILE A 44 -0.68 -0.36 19.90
C ILE A 44 -0.65 -1.10 18.56
N VAL A 45 -1.19 -0.47 17.52
CA VAL A 45 -1.24 -1.01 16.16
C VAL A 45 -0.17 -0.35 15.31
N GLU A 46 0.72 -1.16 14.74
CA GLU A 46 1.65 -0.68 13.73
C GLU A 46 0.88 -0.40 12.42
N PRO A 47 0.97 0.82 11.85
CA PRO A 47 0.26 1.15 10.63
C PRO A 47 0.84 0.41 9.44
N SER A 48 0.02 0.26 8.39
CA SER A 48 0.52 -0.17 7.08
C SER A 48 1.61 0.78 6.57
N TYR A 49 2.50 0.27 5.72
CA TYR A 49 3.61 1.02 5.15
C TYR A 49 3.19 1.99 4.04
N GLY A 50 1.95 1.92 3.58
CA GLY A 50 1.36 2.90 2.67
C GLY A 50 0.22 2.34 1.84
N PHE A 51 -0.43 3.24 1.12
CA PHE A 51 -1.53 2.94 0.22
C PHE A 51 -1.35 3.64 -1.12
N LEU A 52 -1.63 2.90 -2.18
CA LEU A 52 -1.80 3.46 -3.52
C LEU A 52 -3.22 3.20 -4.02
N LEU A 53 -3.70 4.07 -4.88
CA LEU A 53 -4.99 3.97 -5.54
C LEU A 53 -4.78 4.10 -7.04
N VAL A 54 -5.17 3.04 -7.75
CA VAL A 54 -5.36 3.07 -9.20
C VAL A 54 -6.81 3.44 -9.48
N GLN A 55 -7.03 4.44 -10.32
CA GLN A 55 -8.35 4.74 -10.89
C GLN A 55 -8.33 4.45 -12.39
N TYR A 56 -9.27 3.65 -12.86
CA TYR A 56 -9.44 3.32 -14.28
C TYR A 56 -10.34 4.39 -14.93
N ILE A 57 -9.87 5.01 -16.02
CA ILE A 57 -10.56 6.11 -16.69
C ILE A 57 -10.63 5.79 -18.19
N GLY A 58 -11.78 5.30 -18.64
CA GLY A 58 -11.94 4.83 -20.01
C GLY A 58 -11.00 3.66 -20.30
N ASN A 59 -10.04 3.88 -21.21
CA ASN A 59 -9.00 2.90 -21.55
C ASN A 59 -7.66 3.15 -20.84
N ASP A 60 -7.58 4.17 -19.98
CA ASP A 60 -6.37 4.58 -19.28
C ASP A 60 -6.50 4.37 -17.76
N ALA A 61 -5.44 4.69 -17.02
CA ALA A 61 -5.43 4.65 -15.57
C ALA A 61 -4.60 5.78 -14.97
N VAL A 62 -4.87 6.15 -13.72
CA VAL A 62 -4.00 7.05 -12.94
C VAL A 62 -3.68 6.41 -11.60
N LEU A 63 -2.43 6.57 -11.15
CA LEU A 63 -1.97 6.13 -9.84
C LEU A 63 -1.74 7.33 -8.93
N GLY A 64 -2.36 7.30 -7.76
CA GLY A 64 -2.13 8.26 -6.69
C GLY A 64 -1.89 7.56 -5.37
N GLY A 65 -1.19 8.17 -4.42
CA GLY A 65 -1.16 7.64 -3.05
C GLY A 65 0.04 8.06 -2.26
N VAL A 66 0.19 7.40 -1.11
CA VAL A 66 1.15 7.77 -0.07
C VAL A 66 1.88 6.54 0.41
N LEU A 67 3.21 6.60 0.41
CA LEU A 67 4.10 5.57 0.94
C LEU A 67 4.96 6.14 2.06
N ASN A 68 5.19 5.36 3.11
CA ASN A 68 6.01 5.79 4.23
C ASN A 68 7.50 5.73 3.86
N GLU A 69 8.20 6.85 4.00
CA GLU A 69 9.61 7.00 3.62
C GLU A 69 10.58 6.13 4.42
N LYS A 70 10.16 5.62 5.58
CA LYS A 70 10.91 4.63 6.36
C LYS A 70 11.09 3.31 5.60
N TYR A 71 10.15 2.96 4.73
CA TYR A 71 10.09 1.67 4.04
C TYR A 71 10.30 1.81 2.52
N PHE A 72 9.92 2.95 1.94
CA PHE A 72 9.99 3.18 0.51
C PHE A 72 10.86 4.38 0.18
N SER A 73 11.59 4.28 -0.93
CA SER A 73 12.34 5.39 -1.52
C SER A 73 11.91 5.61 -2.96
N LYS A 74 12.24 6.80 -3.50
CA LYS A 74 11.94 7.15 -4.89
C LYS A 74 12.53 6.17 -5.90
N ASP A 75 13.68 5.57 -5.59
CA ASP A 75 14.35 4.59 -6.45
C ASP A 75 13.54 3.28 -6.60
N MET A 76 12.56 3.02 -5.72
CA MET A 76 11.66 1.88 -5.83
C MET A 76 10.48 2.13 -6.79
N THR A 77 10.24 3.36 -7.23
CA THR A 77 9.04 3.74 -8.00
C THR A 77 8.85 2.88 -9.24
N GLU A 78 9.89 2.72 -10.07
CA GLU A 78 9.77 1.93 -11.30
C GLU A 78 9.50 0.44 -11.02
N ASN A 79 10.04 -0.10 -9.92
CA ASN A 79 9.73 -1.46 -9.49
C ASN A 79 8.27 -1.59 -9.02
N ILE A 80 7.74 -0.57 -8.35
CA ILE A 80 6.33 -0.51 -7.94
C ILE A 80 5.43 -0.49 -9.19
N ILE A 81 5.72 0.38 -10.16
CA ILE A 81 4.94 0.46 -11.40
C ILE A 81 5.00 -0.87 -12.18
N GLY A 82 6.17 -1.48 -12.29
CA GLY A 82 6.32 -2.82 -12.89
C GLY A 82 5.47 -3.87 -12.18
N PHE A 83 5.56 -3.91 -10.85
CA PHE A 83 4.77 -4.82 -10.02
C PHE A 83 3.26 -4.62 -10.20
N LEU A 84 2.79 -3.37 -10.27
CA LEU A 84 1.37 -3.07 -10.51
C LEU A 84 0.95 -3.49 -11.91
N ASN A 85 1.74 -3.23 -12.96
CA ASN A 85 1.44 -3.68 -14.32
C ASN A 85 1.37 -5.22 -14.42
N ASP A 86 2.21 -5.93 -13.68
CA ASP A 86 2.19 -7.39 -13.65
C ASP A 86 0.94 -7.95 -12.96
N ASN A 87 0.42 -7.25 -11.94
CA ASN A 87 -0.69 -7.74 -11.12
C ASN A 87 -2.05 -7.11 -11.46
N LEU A 88 -2.09 -5.99 -12.20
CA LEU A 88 -3.31 -5.31 -12.64
C LEU A 88 -3.35 -5.28 -14.17
N PRO A 89 -3.95 -6.29 -14.83
CA PRO A 89 -3.98 -6.39 -16.28
C PRO A 89 -4.58 -5.15 -16.98
N LYS A 90 -5.51 -4.45 -16.33
CA LYS A 90 -6.12 -3.20 -16.83
C LYS A 90 -5.12 -2.04 -16.98
N CYS A 91 -3.97 -2.09 -16.31
CA CYS A 91 -2.92 -1.07 -16.42
C CYS A 91 -1.87 -1.39 -17.49
N ARG A 92 -1.92 -2.57 -18.13
CA ARG A 92 -0.89 -2.99 -19.08
C ARG A 92 -1.05 -2.25 -20.41
N ASN A 93 0.03 -1.64 -20.87
CA ASN A 93 0.12 -0.93 -22.17
C ASN A 93 -0.88 0.22 -22.33
N VAL A 94 -1.32 0.84 -21.23
CA VAL A 94 -2.18 2.03 -21.24
C VAL A 94 -1.39 3.26 -20.79
N TYR A 95 -1.93 4.46 -21.00
CA TYR A 95 -1.36 5.65 -20.39
C TYR A 95 -1.62 5.59 -18.88
N PHE A 96 -0.54 5.51 -18.10
CA PHE A 96 -0.59 5.28 -16.65
C PHE A 96 0.27 6.30 -15.86
N PRO A 97 -0.10 7.59 -15.86
CA PRO A 97 0.57 8.59 -15.04
C PRO A 97 0.45 8.27 -13.55
N TYR A 98 1.47 8.64 -12.79
CA TYR A 98 1.54 8.40 -11.36
C TYR A 98 1.97 9.64 -10.57
N HIS A 99 1.44 9.78 -9.36
CA HIS A 99 1.85 10.74 -8.35
C HIS A 99 1.88 10.05 -6.99
N ILE A 100 3.07 9.83 -6.43
CA ILE A 100 3.26 9.11 -5.18
C ILE A 100 3.97 10.02 -4.19
N ASP A 101 3.31 10.31 -3.08
CA ASP A 101 3.90 11.04 -1.97
C ASP A 101 4.68 10.07 -1.07
N PHE A 102 5.91 10.44 -0.75
CA PHE A 102 6.71 9.75 0.26
C PHE A 102 6.69 10.60 1.52
N VAL A 103 6.17 10.04 2.62
CA VAL A 103 5.91 10.81 3.85
C VAL A 103 6.55 10.16 5.07
N SER A 104 6.96 10.99 6.04
CA SER A 104 7.28 10.55 7.40
C SER A 104 6.06 10.67 8.31
N VAL A 105 5.93 9.72 9.22
CA VAL A 105 5.00 9.83 10.34
C VAL A 105 5.61 10.75 11.39
N SER A 106 4.93 11.85 11.71
CA SER A 106 5.38 12.81 12.72
C SER A 106 4.62 12.73 14.03
N ASP A 107 3.42 12.16 14.02
CA ASP A 107 2.53 12.09 15.19
C ASP A 107 1.54 10.93 15.05
N TYR A 108 0.84 10.60 16.13
CA TYR A 108 -0.27 9.63 16.15
C TYR A 108 -1.35 10.06 17.15
N ASP A 109 -2.58 9.63 16.88
CA ASP A 109 -3.68 9.73 17.83
C ASP A 109 -4.04 8.33 18.31
N GLU A 110 -4.46 8.21 19.57
CA GLU A 110 -4.67 6.93 20.23
C GLU A 110 -6.00 6.89 20.97
N TYR A 111 -6.76 5.81 20.76
CA TYR A 111 -7.94 5.48 21.54
C TYR A 111 -7.78 4.09 22.16
N ASN A 112 -7.84 4.02 23.49
CA ASN A 112 -7.67 2.78 24.25
C ASN A 112 -8.99 2.01 24.51
N GLY A 113 -10.11 2.43 23.91
CA GLY A 113 -11.40 1.76 24.12
C GLY A 113 -12.18 2.24 25.34
N GLU A 114 -11.65 3.17 26.14
CA GLU A 114 -12.30 3.72 27.33
C GLU A 114 -12.52 5.24 27.18
N TYR A 115 -13.78 5.66 27.16
CA TYR A 115 -14.22 7.05 27.40
C TYR A 115 -15.40 7.06 28.38
#